data_AF-A0A9D7HL84-F1
#
_entry.id   AF-A0A9D7HL84-F1
#
_cell.length_a   1.000
_cell.length_b   1.000
_cell.length_c   1.000
_cell.angle_alpha   90.00
_cell.angle_beta   90.00
_cell.angle_gamma   90.00
#
_symmetry.space_group_name_H-M   'P 1'
#
loop_
_entity.id
_entity.type
_entity.pdbx_description
1 polymer ?
#
loop_
_entity_poly.entity_id
_entity_poly.type
_entity_poly.pdbx_seq_one_letter_code
_entity_poly.pdbx_strand_id
1 'polypeptide(L)'
;MQRALAIGAACVVLLLLFWVATTQPFVQPLAVVAQASDRAALERHVRALSQTFHPRSFDHKANLDSTADYIAGELAGLGFAVESQPFVVDGETFRRHGTGRIPVESITATTGRRDFLL
;
A
#
# COMPACT_ATOMS: atom_id res chain seq x y z
N MET A 1 -26.65 -38.88 -30.15
CA MET A 1 -27.43 -37.77 -29.58
C MET A 1 -26.98 -37.38 -28.17
N GLN A 2 -26.92 -38.30 -27.20
CA GLN A 2 -26.51 -38.01 -25.81
C GLN A 2 -25.13 -37.34 -25.66
N ARG A 3 -24.13 -37.77 -26.45
CA ARG A 3 -22.78 -37.17 -26.43
C ARG A 3 -22.75 -35.70 -26.93
N ALA A 4 -23.54 -35.39 -27.95
CA ALA A 4 -23.62 -34.02 -28.48
C ALA A 4 -24.33 -33.09 -27.48
N LEU A 5 -25.34 -33.61 -26.76
CA LEU A 5 -25.99 -32.89 -25.68
C LEU A 5 -25.03 -32.62 -24.51
N ALA A 6 -24.21 -33.61 -24.14
CA ALA A 6 -23.21 -33.47 -23.07
C ALA A 6 -22.12 -32.44 -23.42
N ILE A 7 -21.64 -32.42 -24.67
CA ILE A 7 -20.67 -31.43 -25.14
C ILE A 7 -21.28 -30.02 -25.10
N GLY A 8 -22.51 -29.85 -25.59
CA GLY A 8 -23.22 -28.57 -25.53
C GLY A 8 -23.37 -28.05 -24.11
N ALA A 9 -23.78 -28.91 -23.17
CA ALA A 9 -23.89 -28.57 -21.75
C ALA A 9 -22.53 -28.16 -21.15
N ALA A 10 -21.46 -28.89 -21.48
CA ALA A 10 -20.11 -28.56 -21.00
C ALA A 10 -19.63 -27.18 -21.51
N CYS A 11 -19.88 -26.86 -22.79
CA CYS A 11 -19.55 -25.55 -23.34
C CYS A 11 -20.30 -24.42 -22.63
N VAL A 12 -21.58 -24.60 -22.32
CA VAL A 12 -22.38 -23.61 -21.58
C VAL A 12 -21.81 -23.40 -20.17
N VAL A 13 -21.46 -24.48 -19.46
CA VAL A 13 -20.86 -24.38 -18.13
C VAL A 13 -19.52 -23.63 -18.18
N LEU A 14 -18.66 -23.94 -19.16
CA LEU A 14 -17.37 -23.26 -19.30
C LEU A 14 -17.53 -21.77 -19.60
N LEU A 15 -18.50 -21.38 -20.44
CA LEU A 15 -18.79 -19.98 -20.73
C LEU A 15 -19.31 -19.24 -19.50
N LEU A 16 -20.17 -19.89 -18.69
CA LEU A 16 -20.65 -19.31 -17.43
C LEU A 16 -19.52 -19.13 -16.42
N LEU A 17 -18.63 -20.12 -16.28
CA LEU A 17 -17.46 -20.01 -15.40
C LEU A 17 -16.50 -18.91 -15.86
N PHE A 18 -16.26 -18.81 -17.16
CA PHE A 18 -15.44 -17.74 -17.74
C PHE A 18 -16.06 -16.37 -17.50
N TRP A 19 -17.38 -16.24 -17.67
CA TRP A 19 -18.11 -15.01 -17.40
C TRP A 19 -18.04 -14.62 -15.92
N VAL A 20 -18.26 -15.55 -14.98
CA VAL A 20 -18.13 -15.28 -13.53
C VAL A 20 -16.69 -14.91 -13.15
N ALA A 21 -15.69 -15.58 -13.73
CA ALA A 21 -14.27 -15.30 -13.45
C ALA A 21 -13.84 -13.91 -13.93
N THR A 22 -14.36 -13.45 -15.06
CA THR A 22 -14.01 -12.16 -15.67
C THR A 22 -14.82 -10.99 -15.12
N THR A 23 -16.11 -11.21 -14.82
CA THR A 23 -17.00 -10.15 -14.32
C THR A 23 -17.03 -10.05 -12.80
N GLN A 24 -16.46 -11.03 -12.10
CA GLN A 24 -16.36 -11.10 -10.64
C GLN A 24 -17.62 -10.54 -9.92
N PRO A 25 -18.82 -11.05 -10.23
CA PRO A 25 -20.09 -10.41 -9.84
C PRO A 25 -20.32 -10.39 -8.32
N PHE A 26 -19.52 -11.15 -7.56
CA PHE A 26 -19.57 -11.23 -6.10
C PHE A 26 -18.49 -10.39 -5.41
N VAL A 27 -17.63 -9.71 -6.16
CA VAL A 27 -16.66 -8.76 -5.59
C VAL A 27 -17.39 -7.45 -5.32
N GLN A 28 -17.59 -7.14 -4.05
CA GLN A 28 -18.13 -5.86 -3.64
C GLN A 28 -17.02 -4.80 -3.62
N PRO A 29 -17.30 -3.56 -4.05
CA PRO A 29 -16.36 -2.48 -3.91
C PRO A 29 -16.10 -2.25 -2.42
N LEU A 30 -14.83 -2.24 -2.04
CA LEU A 30 -14.43 -1.83 -0.70
C LEU A 30 -14.81 -0.36 -0.53
N ALA A 31 -15.64 -0.05 0.45
CA ALA A 31 -16.05 1.32 0.74
C ALA A 31 -14.80 2.15 1.12
N VAL A 32 -14.31 2.96 0.18
CA VAL A 32 -13.26 3.93 0.45
C VAL A 32 -13.90 5.10 1.15
N VAL A 33 -13.74 5.16 2.48
CA VAL A 33 -14.03 6.40 3.21
C VAL A 33 -13.01 7.42 2.75
N ALA A 34 -13.45 8.44 2.01
CA ALA A 34 -12.60 9.57 1.67
C ALA A 34 -12.26 10.31 2.95
N GLN A 35 -11.14 9.93 3.57
CA GLN A 35 -10.58 10.70 4.67
C GLN A 35 -10.07 12.01 4.07
N ALA A 36 -10.60 13.13 4.56
CA ALA A 36 -10.12 14.45 4.18
C ALA A 36 -8.65 14.55 4.58
N SER A 37 -7.75 14.56 3.58
CA SER A 37 -6.34 14.79 3.81
C SER A 37 -6.10 16.27 4.08
N ASP A 38 -5.30 16.58 5.09
CA ASP A 38 -4.85 17.95 5.32
C ASP A 38 -3.93 18.37 4.17
N ARG A 39 -4.43 19.28 3.33
CA ARG A 39 -3.70 19.81 2.17
C ARG A 39 -2.37 20.46 2.57
N ALA A 40 -2.34 21.17 3.70
CA ALA A 40 -1.12 21.87 4.14
C ALA A 40 -0.07 20.86 4.61
N ALA A 41 -0.48 19.84 5.37
CA ALA A 41 0.40 18.74 5.75
C ALA A 41 0.95 18.02 4.51
N LEU A 42 0.08 17.70 3.54
CA LEU A 42 0.50 17.05 2.30
C LEU A 42 1.51 17.90 1.52
N GLU A 43 1.24 19.19 1.32
CA GLU A 43 2.16 20.09 0.63
C GLU A 43 3.53 20.14 1.35
N ARG A 44 3.53 20.23 2.68
CA ARG A 44 4.76 20.23 3.47
C ARG A 44 5.59 18.96 3.22
N HIS A 45 4.96 17.79 3.27
CA HIS A 45 5.66 16.53 3.02
C HIS A 45 6.16 16.44 1.57
N VAL A 46 5.33 16.77 0.58
CA VAL A 46 5.74 16.79 -0.83
C VAL A 46 6.91 17.73 -1.05
N ARG A 47 6.89 18.94 -0.47
CA ARG A 47 7.98 19.91 -0.58
C ARG A 47 9.28 19.39 0.03
N ALA A 48 9.22 18.79 1.22
CA ALA A 48 10.40 18.18 1.84
C ALA A 48 11.01 17.11 0.93
N LEU A 49 10.18 16.22 0.38
CA LEU A 49 10.62 15.10 -0.45
C LEU A 49 11.10 15.54 -1.85
N SER A 50 10.49 16.56 -2.45
CA SER A 50 10.76 16.97 -3.83
C SER A 50 11.74 18.14 -3.96
N GLN A 51 11.93 18.94 -2.91
CA GLN A 51 12.81 20.12 -2.94
C GLN A 51 13.94 19.97 -1.93
N THR A 52 13.63 19.71 -0.65
CA THR A 52 14.64 19.71 0.42
C THR A 52 15.63 18.55 0.29
N PHE A 53 15.14 17.35 0.00
CA PHE A 53 16.00 16.15 -0.11
C PHE A 53 16.38 15.81 -1.55
N HIS A 54 16.15 16.70 -2.51
CA HIS A 54 16.49 16.43 -3.90
C HIS A 54 18.01 16.60 -4.16
N PRO A 55 18.67 15.72 -4.96
CA PRO A 55 18.13 14.52 -5.62
C PRO A 55 18.08 13.32 -4.65
N ARG A 56 17.04 12.48 -4.77
CA ARG A 56 16.84 11.26 -3.97
C ARG A 56 17.11 9.97 -4.76
N SER A 57 18.17 9.97 -5.55
CA SER A 57 18.58 8.83 -6.35
C SER A 57 19.66 8.01 -5.64
N PHE A 58 19.93 6.79 -6.13
CA PHE A 58 20.87 5.87 -5.47
C PHE A 58 22.31 6.42 -5.43
N ASP A 59 22.67 7.19 -6.44
CA ASP A 59 23.90 7.96 -6.59
C ASP A 59 24.01 9.12 -5.58
N HIS A 60 22.93 9.49 -4.89
CA HIS A 60 22.88 10.52 -3.85
C HIS A 60 22.50 9.93 -2.49
N LYS A 61 23.28 8.93 -2.03
CA LYS A 61 23.01 8.16 -0.81
C LYS A 61 22.70 9.00 0.43
N ALA A 62 23.41 10.11 0.65
CA ALA A 62 23.17 10.97 1.83
C ALA A 62 21.76 11.60 1.83
N ASN A 63 21.27 12.02 0.68
CA ASN A 63 19.92 12.56 0.53
C ASN A 63 18.86 11.46 0.64
N LEU A 64 19.17 10.28 0.12
CA LEU A 64 18.33 9.10 0.24
C LEU A 64 18.19 8.66 1.71
N ASP A 65 19.30 8.60 2.46
CA ASP A 65 19.31 8.31 3.90
C ASP A 65 18.54 9.39 4.69
N SER A 66 18.76 10.68 4.39
CA SER A 66 18.05 11.79 5.05
C SER A 66 16.54 11.73 4.80
N THR A 67 16.13 11.32 3.61
CA THR A 67 14.71 11.07 3.28
C THR A 67 14.15 9.93 4.10
N ALA A 68 14.93 8.86 4.22
CA ALA A 68 14.61 7.65 4.95
C ALA A 68 14.33 7.98 6.43
N ASP A 69 15.24 8.74 7.04
CA ASP A 69 15.13 9.22 8.42
C ASP A 69 13.93 10.17 8.62
N TYR A 70 13.67 11.07 7.67
CA TYR A 70 12.50 11.95 7.71
C TYR A 70 11.18 11.17 7.72
N ILE A 71 11.02 10.19 6.82
CA ILE A 71 9.82 9.36 6.76
C ILE A 71 9.67 8.53 8.04
N ALA A 72 10.77 7.97 8.54
CA ALA A 72 10.77 7.22 9.79
C ALA A 72 10.31 8.11 10.96
N GLY A 73 10.80 9.35 11.03
CA GLY A 73 10.41 10.32 12.06
C GLY A 73 8.92 10.68 11.99
N GLU A 74 8.39 10.97 10.80
CA GLU A 74 6.97 11.29 10.62
C GLU A 74 6.07 10.10 11.00
N LEU A 75 6.44 8.87 10.59
CA LEU A 75 5.69 7.66 10.95
C LEU A 75 5.76 7.35 12.45
N ALA A 76 6.93 7.47 13.07
CA ALA A 76 7.09 7.27 14.50
C ALA A 76 6.32 8.33 15.30
N GLY A 77 6.31 9.58 14.86
CA GLY A 77 5.54 10.68 15.46
C GLY A 77 4.02 10.45 15.42
N LEU A 78 3.55 9.68 14.43
CA LEU A 78 2.16 9.22 14.33
C LEU A 78 1.88 7.94 15.14
N GLY A 79 2.87 7.40 15.84
CA GLY A 79 2.75 6.22 16.72
C GLY A 79 2.97 4.88 16.03
N PHE A 80 3.47 4.86 14.78
CA PHE A 80 3.78 3.60 14.10
C PHE A 80 5.11 3.02 14.56
N ALA A 81 5.18 1.68 14.66
CA ALA A 81 6.44 0.98 14.79
C ALA A 81 7.17 0.96 13.44
N VAL A 82 8.30 1.66 13.37
CA VAL A 82 9.11 1.77 12.16
C VAL A 82 10.26 0.77 12.22
N GLU A 83 10.41 -0.04 11.17
CA GLU A 83 11.53 -0.96 11.00
C GLU A 83 12.34 -0.56 9.76
N SER A 84 13.67 -0.63 9.88
CA SER A 84 14.60 -0.36 8.78
C SER A 84 15.15 -1.68 8.26
N GLN A 85 14.83 -2.03 7.01
CA GLN A 85 15.38 -3.22 6.35
C GLN A 85 16.58 -2.85 5.47
N PRO A 86 17.78 -3.37 5.77
CA PRO A 86 18.95 -3.17 4.92
C PRO A 86 18.84 -4.01 3.63
N PHE A 87 19.26 -3.46 2.51
CA PHE A 87 19.40 -4.16 1.23
C PHE A 87 20.63 -3.64 0.48
N VAL A 88 21.25 -4.46 -0.38
CA VAL A 88 22.49 -4.10 -1.08
C VAL A 88 22.22 -3.87 -2.57
N VAL A 89 22.74 -2.78 -3.13
CA VAL A 89 22.76 -2.48 -4.57
C VAL A 89 24.19 -2.14 -4.96
N ASP A 90 24.76 -2.83 -5.95
CA ASP A 90 26.14 -2.63 -6.43
C ASP A 90 27.23 -2.62 -5.33
N GLY A 91 27.02 -3.38 -4.26
CA GLY A 91 27.95 -3.46 -3.12
C GLY A 91 27.74 -2.40 -2.04
N GLU A 92 26.82 -1.45 -2.24
CA GLU A 92 26.44 -0.46 -1.24
C GLU A 92 25.16 -0.86 -0.49
N THR A 93 25.17 -0.67 0.84
CA THR A 93 24.02 -0.97 1.70
C THR A 93 23.09 0.23 1.80
N PHE A 94 21.85 0.03 1.37
CA PHE A 94 20.72 0.95 1.46
C PHE A 94 19.72 0.47 2.52
N ARG A 95 18.83 1.36 2.98
CA ARG A 95 17.76 1.02 3.94
C ARG A 95 16.39 1.36 3.36
N ARG A 96 15.45 0.41 3.48
CA ARG A 96 14.02 0.64 3.22
C ARG A 96 13.31 0.74 4.56
N HIS A 97 12.53 1.80 4.75
CA HIS A 97 11.65 1.92 5.92
C HIS A 97 10.28 1.34 5.59
N GLY A 98 9.80 0.47 6.46
CA GLY A 98 8.44 -0.05 6.43
C GLY A 98 7.87 -0.03 7.83
N THR A 99 6.55 0.03 7.93
CA THR A 99 5.87 -0.41 9.14
C THR A 99 5.99 -1.93 9.16
N GLY A 100 6.80 -2.49 10.08
CA GLY A 100 7.07 -3.93 10.15
C GLY A 100 5.77 -4.71 10.09
N ARG A 101 5.72 -5.78 9.26
CA ARG A 101 4.55 -6.61 8.91
C ARG A 101 3.32 -6.34 9.79
N ILE A 102 2.60 -5.26 9.51
CA ILE A 102 1.31 -5.00 10.10
C ILE A 102 0.36 -5.94 9.34
N PRO A 103 -0.17 -7.02 9.94
CA PRO A 103 -1.21 -7.79 9.26
C PRO A 103 -2.32 -6.82 8.89
N VAL A 104 -2.79 -6.86 7.65
CA VAL A 104 -3.69 -5.85 7.07
C VAL A 104 -4.95 -5.66 7.95
N GLU A 105 -5.33 -6.68 8.73
CA GLU A 105 -6.40 -6.65 9.74
C GLU A 105 -6.17 -5.67 10.90
N SER A 106 -4.92 -5.36 11.25
CA SER A 106 -4.57 -4.43 12.34
C SER A 106 -4.55 -2.95 11.91
N ILE A 107 -4.61 -2.66 10.60
CA ILE A 107 -4.77 -1.27 10.10
C ILE A 107 -6.18 -0.74 10.44
N THR A 108 -7.18 -1.63 10.45
CA THR A 108 -8.56 -1.29 10.86
C THR A 108 -8.66 -1.02 12.37
N ALA A 109 -7.78 -1.59 13.18
CA ALA A 109 -7.80 -1.44 14.64
C ALA A 109 -7.16 -0.13 15.15
N THR A 110 -6.21 0.46 14.42
CA THR A 110 -5.53 1.71 14.84
C THR A 110 -6.26 2.97 14.37
N THR A 111 -7.18 2.88 13.40
CA THR A 111 -8.16 3.95 13.09
C THR A 111 -9.38 3.84 14.01
N GLY A 112 -9.10 3.71 15.30
CA GLY A 112 -10.08 3.50 16.35
C GLY A 112 -9.72 4.33 17.58
N ARG A 113 -9.18 5.54 17.40
CA ARG A 113 -8.98 6.50 18.50
C ARG A 113 -10.35 7.03 18.95
N ARG A 114 -11.06 6.20 19.71
CA ARG A 114 -12.19 6.56 20.56
C ARG A 114 -11.67 7.21 21.84
N ASP A 115 -10.91 8.28 21.71
CA ASP A 115 -10.49 9.11 22.85
C ASP A 115 -10.44 10.59 22.40
N PHE A 116 -11.59 11.08 21.96
CA PHE A 116 -11.96 12.48 22.17
C PHE A 116 -13.13 12.44 23.14
N LEU A 117 -12.82 12.54 24.43
CA LEU A 117 -13.78 12.82 25.47
C LEU A 117 -14.27 14.26 25.29
N LEU A 118 -15.56 14.41 24.95
CA LEU A 118 -16.55 15.23 25.64
C LEU A 118 -17.95 14.68 25.30
#